data_AF-A0A7X7CYP7-F1
#
_entry.id   AF-A0A7X7CYP7-F1
#
_cell.length_a   1.000
_cell.length_b   1.000
_cell.length_c   1.000
_cell.angle_alpha   90.00
_cell.angle_beta   90.00
_cell.angle_gamma   90.00
#
_symmetry.space_group_name_H-M   'P 1'
#
loop_
_entity.id
_entity.type
_entity.pdbx_description
1 polymer ?
#
loop_
_entity_poly.entity_id
_entity_poly.type
_entity_poly.pdbx_seq_one_letter_code
_entity_poly.pdbx_strand_id
1 'polypeptide(L)'
;MTLFNTLKNGAVKAVSSYKQILLIWVTTLILVLAVGFPLRAFLNMIFDSSMIVEKLNDGFDIGVAGDIGRPFGALMASASAGTFLLSIAGFFLMTFFAGGLFRRFTMAWGRQKVSDFLRASANNFLPYLRIAILMMLIIGVLTFIMIGLPGIITMAITGMQTPSGIVMKILYVLWVLVMPVWLFVADASRRWVAATGSHKTFRALGAGFRALRERFWLSYGTVLAVLLINAAFVAAVFWFASIATPDKGIMVFLFFLATQTLVIIRLFMKAWRYAAVCEAVQ
;
A
#
# COMPACT_ATOMS: atom_id res chain seq x y z
N MET A 1 18.01 21.70 -8.74
CA MET A 1 16.67 21.70 -8.10
C MET A 1 16.85 21.42 -6.62
N THR A 2 16.14 22.13 -5.75
CA THR A 2 16.11 21.83 -4.31
C THR A 2 15.09 20.74 -4.02
N LEU A 3 15.30 19.94 -2.97
CA LEU A 3 14.38 18.88 -2.53
C LEU A 3 12.96 19.41 -2.33
N PHE A 4 12.82 20.61 -1.77
CA PHE A 4 11.53 21.26 -1.56
C PHE A 4 10.79 21.55 -2.88
N ASN A 5 11.50 22.03 -3.91
CA ASN A 5 10.89 22.29 -5.22
C ASN A 5 10.44 20.99 -5.89
N THR A 6 11.21 19.91 -5.78
CA THR A 6 10.85 18.58 -6.29
C THR A 6 9.57 18.07 -5.62
N LEU A 7 9.48 18.17 -4.29
CA LEU A 7 8.29 17.77 -3.53
C LEU A 7 7.07 18.62 -3.89
N LYS A 8 7.22 19.95 -3.95
CA LYS A 8 6.13 20.88 -4.29
C LYS A 8 5.61 20.62 -5.71
N ASN A 9 6.49 20.50 -6.70
CA ASN A 9 6.12 20.23 -8.08
C ASN A 9 5.44 18.86 -8.23
N GLY A 10 5.96 17.85 -7.53
CA GLY A 10 5.33 16.53 -7.45
C GLY A 10 3.91 16.60 -6.88
N ALA A 11 3.69 17.38 -5.82
CA ALA A 11 2.38 17.55 -5.20
C ALA A 11 1.39 18.22 -6.15
N VAL A 12 1.80 19.30 -6.82
CA VAL A 12 0.97 20.00 -7.82
C VAL A 12 0.58 19.05 -8.96
N LYS A 13 1.54 18.25 -9.47
CA LYS A 13 1.26 17.25 -10.51
C LYS A 13 0.28 16.18 -10.02
N ALA A 14 0.42 15.69 -8.79
CA ALA A 14 -0.49 14.72 -8.20
C ALA A 14 -1.91 15.27 -8.01
N VAL A 15 -2.05 16.52 -7.53
CA VAL A 15 -3.35 17.21 -7.38
C VAL A 15 -4.03 17.39 -8.73
N SER A 16 -3.28 17.75 -9.77
CA SER A 16 -3.82 17.85 -11.13
C SER A 16 -4.44 16.51 -11.60
N SER A 17 -3.98 15.38 -11.03
CA SER A 17 -4.41 14.02 -11.37
C SER A 17 -5.65 13.52 -10.64
N TYR A 18 -6.41 14.42 -10.00
CA TYR A 18 -7.61 14.06 -9.22
C TYR A 18 -8.60 13.16 -9.98
N LYS A 19 -8.85 13.39 -11.29
CA LYS A 19 -9.79 12.55 -12.08
C LYS A 19 -9.37 11.08 -12.14
N GLN A 20 -8.07 10.83 -12.26
CA GLN A 20 -7.52 9.48 -12.34
C GLN A 20 -7.45 8.86 -10.95
N ILE A 21 -7.12 9.65 -9.93
CA ILE A 21 -7.15 9.21 -8.53
C ILE A 21 -8.57 8.82 -8.12
N LEU A 22 -9.58 9.58 -8.55
CA LEU A 22 -10.99 9.25 -8.32
C LEU A 22 -11.41 7.96 -9.04
N LEU A 23 -10.95 7.74 -10.28
CA LEU A 23 -11.16 6.47 -10.98
C LEU A 23 -10.55 5.29 -10.21
N ILE A 24 -9.30 5.43 -9.76
CA ILE A 24 -8.63 4.42 -8.93
C ILE A 24 -9.45 4.18 -7.66
N TRP A 25 -9.89 5.25 -6.99
CA TRP A 25 -10.70 5.15 -5.79
C TRP A 25 -12.01 4.38 -6.03
N VAL A 26 -12.80 4.73 -7.06
CA VAL A 26 -14.06 4.03 -7.39
C VAL A 26 -13.81 2.55 -7.63
N THR A 27 -12.79 2.21 -8.44
CA THR A 27 -12.48 0.80 -8.72
C THR A 27 -12.00 0.03 -7.49
N THR A 28 -11.22 0.67 -6.60
CA THR A 28 -10.85 0.06 -5.32
C THR A 28 -12.03 -0.08 -4.37
N LEU A 29 -12.96 0.88 -4.36
CA LEU A 29 -14.16 0.82 -3.55
C LEU A 29 -15.04 -0.35 -3.99
N ILE A 30 -15.26 -0.52 -5.30
CA ILE A 30 -16.00 -1.66 -5.85
C ILE A 30 -15.35 -2.98 -5.43
N LEU A 31 -14.02 -3.07 -5.51
CA LEU A 31 -13.29 -4.27 -5.08
C LEU A 31 -13.48 -4.56 -3.59
N VAL A 32 -13.40 -3.53 -2.74
CA VAL A 32 -13.60 -3.67 -1.29
C VAL A 32 -15.05 -4.07 -0.98
N LEU A 33 -16.03 -3.47 -1.65
CA LEU A 33 -17.45 -3.79 -1.47
C LEU A 33 -17.78 -5.22 -1.90
N ALA A 34 -17.16 -5.72 -2.97
CA ALA A 34 -17.34 -7.09 -3.45
C ALA A 34 -16.96 -8.14 -2.38
N VAL A 35 -16.00 -7.82 -1.50
CA VAL A 35 -15.59 -8.69 -0.38
C VAL A 35 -16.31 -8.34 0.91
N GLY A 36 -16.53 -7.05 1.18
CA GLY A 36 -17.14 -6.55 2.41
C GLY A 36 -18.63 -6.89 2.52
N PHE A 37 -19.37 -6.93 1.40
CA PHE A 37 -20.80 -7.22 1.42
C PHE A 37 -21.11 -8.67 1.84
N PRO A 38 -20.47 -9.71 1.27
CA PRO A 38 -20.60 -11.07 1.78
C PRO A 38 -20.24 -11.21 3.25
N LEU A 39 -19.18 -10.52 3.70
CA LEU A 39 -18.74 -10.57 5.09
C LEU A 39 -19.79 -9.98 6.05
N ARG A 40 -20.43 -8.87 5.65
CA ARG A 40 -21.57 -8.31 6.40
C ARG A 40 -22.74 -9.28 6.48
N ALA A 41 -23.12 -9.91 5.36
CA ALA A 41 -24.21 -10.88 5.34
C ALA A 41 -23.91 -12.07 6.28
N PHE A 42 -22.65 -12.52 6.32
CA PHE A 42 -22.21 -13.58 7.22
C PHE A 42 -22.24 -13.16 8.70
N LEU A 43 -21.81 -11.94 9.01
CA LEU A 43 -21.91 -11.37 10.37
C LEU A 43 -23.36 -11.29 10.83
N ASN A 44 -24.26 -10.79 9.98
CA ASN A 44 -25.68 -10.76 10.30
C ASN A 44 -26.23 -12.19 10.53
N MET A 45 -25.83 -13.18 9.73
CA MET A 45 -26.28 -14.56 9.96
C MET A 45 -25.89 -15.11 11.35
N ILE A 46 -24.72 -14.72 11.87
CA ILE A 46 -24.22 -15.15 13.19
C ILE A 46 -24.88 -14.37 14.34
N PHE A 47 -25.03 -13.05 14.18
CA PHE A 47 -25.38 -12.15 15.28
C PHE A 47 -26.85 -11.68 15.29
N ASP A 48 -27.57 -11.77 14.18
CA ASP A 48 -28.94 -11.24 14.03
C ASP A 48 -30.01 -12.22 14.53
N SER A 49 -29.65 -13.49 14.77
CA SER A 49 -30.57 -14.55 15.21
C SER A 49 -30.35 -15.01 16.66
N SER A 50 -29.42 -14.41 17.40
CA SER A 50 -28.92 -15.00 18.63
C SER A 50 -28.95 -14.02 19.82
N MET A 51 -29.55 -14.46 20.94
CA MET A 51 -29.39 -13.85 22.29
C MET A 51 -27.91 -13.78 22.76
N ILE A 52 -26.97 -14.14 21.89
CA ILE A 52 -25.52 -14.18 22.11
C ILE A 52 -24.99 -12.77 22.40
N VAL A 53 -25.46 -11.73 21.71
CA VAL A 53 -25.01 -10.35 21.96
C VAL A 53 -25.39 -9.90 23.38
N GLU A 54 -26.58 -10.30 23.84
CA GLU A 54 -27.10 -9.99 25.17
C GLU A 54 -26.37 -10.81 26.25
N LYS A 55 -26.12 -12.10 26.00
CA LYS A 55 -25.33 -12.97 26.89
C LYS A 55 -23.85 -12.59 27.00
N LEU A 56 -23.23 -12.08 25.94
CA LEU A 56 -21.87 -11.55 25.97
C LEU A 56 -21.74 -10.25 26.77
N ASN A 57 -22.84 -9.52 26.96
CA ASN A 57 -22.88 -8.32 27.81
C ASN A 57 -22.86 -8.69 29.30
N ASP A 58 -23.43 -9.84 29.68
CA ASP A 58 -23.50 -10.32 31.08
C ASP A 58 -22.31 -11.21 31.51
N GLY A 59 -21.41 -11.57 30.60
CA GLY A 59 -20.17 -12.29 30.92
C GLY A 59 -19.73 -13.29 29.85
N PHE A 60 -18.57 -13.92 30.06
CA PHE A 60 -18.04 -14.93 29.15
C PHE A 60 -18.67 -16.31 29.45
N ASP A 61 -19.66 -16.71 28.67
CA ASP A 61 -20.31 -18.03 28.76
C ASP A 61 -19.60 -19.06 27.85
N ILE A 62 -19.13 -20.15 28.44
CA ILE A 62 -18.43 -21.25 27.74
C ILE A 62 -19.34 -21.94 26.72
N GLY A 63 -20.67 -21.97 26.95
CA GLY A 63 -21.63 -22.49 25.99
C GLY A 63 -21.71 -21.62 24.73
N VAL A 64 -21.63 -20.30 24.90
CA VAL A 64 -21.57 -19.34 23.79
C VAL A 64 -20.26 -19.49 23.01
N ALA A 65 -19.13 -19.75 23.68
CA ALA A 65 -17.86 -20.02 23.00
C ALA A 65 -17.88 -21.31 22.15
N GLY A 66 -18.58 -22.35 22.60
CA GLY A 66 -18.78 -23.61 21.86
C GLY A 66 -19.63 -23.44 20.61
N ASP A 67 -20.78 -22.76 20.74
CA ASP A 67 -21.72 -22.53 19.63
C ASP A 67 -21.20 -21.51 18.60
N ILE A 68 -20.43 -20.52 19.04
CA ILE A 68 -19.75 -19.56 18.15
C ILE A 68 -18.52 -20.18 17.47
N GLY A 69 -17.85 -21.15 18.08
CA GLY A 69 -16.53 -21.62 17.63
C GLY A 69 -16.49 -22.08 16.17
N ARG A 70 -17.48 -22.87 15.71
CA ARG A 70 -17.57 -23.33 14.32
C ARG A 70 -17.94 -22.20 13.33
N PRO A 71 -19.02 -21.42 13.55
CA PRO A 71 -19.33 -20.24 12.74
C PRO A 71 -18.20 -19.20 12.70
N PHE A 72 -17.51 -18.98 13.82
CA PHE A 72 -16.39 -18.05 13.94
C PHE A 72 -15.15 -18.55 13.20
N GLY A 73 -14.83 -19.83 13.27
CA GLY A 73 -13.79 -20.42 12.44
C GLY A 73 -14.07 -20.23 10.94
N ALA A 74 -15.32 -20.43 10.52
CA ALA A 74 -15.76 -20.17 9.15
C ALA A 74 -15.68 -18.67 8.79
N LEU A 75 -16.06 -17.77 9.70
CA LEU A 75 -15.91 -16.31 9.53
C LEU A 75 -14.44 -15.94 9.35
N MET A 76 -13.54 -16.43 10.20
CA MET A 76 -12.11 -16.14 10.13
C MET A 76 -11.48 -16.70 8.86
N ALA A 77 -11.89 -17.90 8.43
CA ALA A 77 -11.45 -18.47 7.15
C ALA A 77 -11.94 -17.61 5.97
N SER A 78 -13.21 -17.19 5.97
CA SER A 78 -13.81 -16.32 4.96
C SER A 78 -13.15 -14.95 4.92
N ALA A 79 -12.92 -14.33 6.08
CA ALA A 79 -12.22 -13.05 6.21
C ALA A 79 -10.78 -13.14 5.71
N SER A 80 -10.08 -14.23 6.03
CA SER A 80 -8.71 -14.48 5.58
C SER A 80 -8.64 -14.68 4.06
N ALA A 81 -9.53 -15.52 3.52
CA ALA A 81 -9.64 -15.75 2.08
C ALA A 81 -10.01 -14.46 1.32
N GLY A 82 -10.98 -13.70 1.85
CA GLY A 82 -11.38 -12.40 1.31
C GLY A 82 -10.25 -11.38 1.33
N THR A 83 -9.50 -11.29 2.44
CA THR A 83 -8.32 -10.41 2.56
C THR A 83 -7.23 -10.80 1.57
N PHE A 84 -6.97 -12.10 1.41
CA PHE A 84 -6.00 -12.61 0.45
C PHE A 84 -6.39 -12.26 -1.00
N LEU A 85 -7.64 -12.52 -1.38
CA LEU A 85 -8.17 -12.17 -2.70
C LEU A 85 -8.10 -10.66 -2.95
N LEU A 86 -8.51 -9.85 -1.98
CA LEU A 86 -8.46 -8.39 -2.05
C LEU A 86 -7.02 -7.88 -2.18
N SER A 87 -6.07 -8.53 -1.50
CA SER A 87 -4.65 -8.19 -1.59
C SER A 87 -4.08 -8.49 -2.97
N ILE A 88 -4.40 -9.66 -3.55
CA ILE A 88 -3.95 -10.04 -4.89
C ILE A 88 -4.59 -9.14 -5.95
N ALA A 89 -5.92 -9.01 -5.93
CA ALA A 89 -6.65 -8.17 -6.88
C ALA A 89 -6.21 -6.71 -6.76
N GLY A 90 -6.05 -6.21 -5.53
CA GLY A 90 -5.54 -4.88 -5.23
C GLY A 90 -4.11 -4.68 -5.74
N PHE A 91 -3.23 -5.67 -5.59
CA PHE A 91 -1.87 -5.63 -6.14
C PHE A 91 -1.87 -5.49 -7.67
N PHE A 92 -2.65 -6.31 -8.37
CA PHE A 92 -2.76 -6.23 -9.84
C PHE A 92 -3.37 -4.91 -10.30
N LEU A 93 -4.47 -4.48 -9.69
CA LEU A 93 -5.16 -3.24 -10.00
C LEU A 93 -4.25 -2.01 -9.78
N MET A 94 -3.52 -2.00 -8.67
CA MET A 94 -2.57 -0.92 -8.38
C MET A 94 -1.37 -0.92 -9.33
N THR A 95 -0.92 -2.09 -9.77
CA THR A 95 0.17 -2.21 -10.76
C THR A 95 -0.28 -1.75 -12.13
N PHE A 96 -1.52 -2.08 -12.52
CA PHE A 96 -2.16 -1.59 -13.74
C PHE A 96 -2.26 -0.07 -13.76
N PHE A 97 -2.87 0.53 -12.74
CA PHE A 97 -3.05 1.99 -12.69
C PHE A 97 -1.75 2.78 -12.52
N ALA A 98 -0.71 2.18 -11.92
CA ALA A 98 0.61 2.80 -11.89
C ALA A 98 1.11 3.09 -13.32
N GLY A 99 0.84 2.21 -14.30
CA GLY A 99 1.20 2.42 -15.71
C GLY A 99 0.64 3.71 -16.30
N GLY A 100 -0.65 3.98 -16.07
CA GLY A 100 -1.30 5.21 -16.50
C GLY A 100 -0.76 6.46 -15.78
N LEU A 101 -0.54 6.37 -14.46
CA LEU A 101 -0.05 7.50 -13.66
C LEU A 101 1.37 7.92 -14.06
N PHE A 102 2.29 6.96 -14.20
CA PHE A 102 3.66 7.27 -14.63
C PHE A 102 3.69 7.87 -16.03
N ARG A 103 2.89 7.34 -16.97
CA ARG A 103 2.80 7.90 -18.33
C ARG A 103 2.35 9.36 -18.29
N ARG A 104 1.36 9.70 -17.45
CA ARG A 104 0.94 11.08 -17.25
C ARG A 104 2.07 11.96 -16.73
N PHE A 105 2.76 11.53 -15.67
CA PHE A 105 3.80 12.34 -15.03
C PHE A 105 5.05 12.51 -15.89
N THR A 106 5.28 11.61 -16.85
CA THR A 106 6.37 11.72 -17.82
C THR A 106 6.04 12.60 -19.03
N MET A 107 4.76 12.85 -19.34
CA MET A 107 4.39 13.70 -20.47
C MET A 107 4.47 15.18 -20.06
N ALA A 108 5.17 15.98 -20.87
CA ALA A 108 5.49 17.36 -20.52
C ALA A 108 4.23 18.20 -20.31
N TRP A 109 3.26 18.13 -21.22
CA TRP A 109 2.06 18.98 -21.19
C TRP A 109 0.89 18.23 -21.84
N GLY A 110 -0.12 17.86 -21.05
CA GLY A 110 -1.34 17.27 -21.59
C GLY A 110 -2.29 16.75 -20.53
N ARG A 111 -3.55 17.24 -20.55
CA ARG A 111 -4.66 16.57 -19.85
C ARG A 111 -4.88 15.21 -20.53
N GLN A 112 -4.49 14.13 -19.86
CA GLN A 112 -4.75 12.79 -20.38
C GLN A 112 -6.23 12.43 -20.19
N LYS A 113 -6.91 12.07 -21.28
CA LYS A 113 -8.28 11.53 -21.21
C LYS A 113 -8.28 10.20 -20.47
N VAL A 114 -9.43 9.82 -19.91
CA VAL A 114 -9.56 8.54 -19.17
C VAL A 114 -9.26 7.35 -20.09
N SER A 115 -9.70 7.41 -21.36
CA SER A 115 -9.38 6.39 -22.38
C SER A 115 -7.87 6.21 -22.57
N ASP A 116 -7.14 7.32 -22.71
CA ASP A 116 -5.69 7.31 -22.90
C ASP A 116 -4.96 6.84 -21.65
N PHE A 117 -5.51 7.12 -20.46
CA PHE A 117 -5.02 6.62 -19.19
C PHE A 117 -5.17 5.10 -19.07
N LEU A 118 -6.33 4.54 -19.41
CA LEU A 118 -6.56 3.10 -19.41
C LEU A 118 -5.71 2.39 -20.47
N ARG A 119 -5.58 2.97 -21.67
CA ARG A 119 -4.70 2.44 -22.72
C ARG A 119 -3.22 2.44 -22.29
N ALA A 120 -2.77 3.52 -21.67
CA ALA A 120 -1.41 3.60 -21.11
C ALA A 120 -1.19 2.62 -19.95
N SER A 121 -2.22 2.38 -19.14
CA SER A 121 -2.19 1.39 -18.05
C SER A 121 -2.05 -0.03 -18.63
N ALA A 122 -2.83 -0.38 -19.65
CA ALA A 122 -2.77 -1.67 -20.32
C ALA A 122 -1.41 -1.93 -21.00
N ASN A 123 -0.90 -0.97 -21.77
CA ASN A 123 0.38 -1.12 -22.48
C ASN A 123 1.59 -1.29 -21.52
N ASN A 124 1.56 -0.65 -20.35
CA ASN A 124 2.65 -0.70 -19.38
C ASN A 124 2.46 -1.77 -18.29
N PHE A 125 1.30 -2.44 -18.25
CA PHE A 125 0.94 -3.36 -17.17
C PHE A 125 1.95 -4.50 -17.02
N LEU A 126 2.24 -5.23 -18.11
CA LEU A 126 3.09 -6.41 -18.03
C LEU A 126 4.55 -6.08 -17.67
N PRO A 127 5.21 -5.05 -18.26
CA PRO A 127 6.51 -4.60 -17.78
C PRO A 127 6.50 -4.19 -16.32
N TYR A 128 5.46 -3.48 -15.86
CA TYR A 128 5.36 -3.01 -14.48
C TYR A 128 5.16 -4.15 -13.51
N LEU A 129 4.37 -5.15 -13.88
CA LEU A 129 4.20 -6.38 -13.12
C LEU A 129 5.52 -7.13 -12.97
N ARG A 130 6.29 -7.27 -14.06
CA ARG A 130 7.63 -7.87 -14.01
C ARG A 130 8.58 -7.10 -13.10
N ILE A 131 8.59 -5.76 -13.16
CA ILE A 131 9.36 -4.92 -12.23
C ILE A 131 8.89 -5.15 -10.79
N ALA A 132 7.58 -5.15 -10.54
CA ALA A 132 7.01 -5.31 -9.21
C ALA A 132 7.39 -6.66 -8.58
N ILE A 133 7.26 -7.76 -9.34
CA ILE A 133 7.65 -9.10 -8.88
C ILE A 133 9.15 -9.19 -8.61
N LEU A 134 9.98 -8.68 -9.53
CA LEU A 134 11.44 -8.70 -9.36
C LEU A 134 11.87 -7.88 -8.13
N MET A 135 11.29 -6.70 -7.94
CA MET A 135 11.56 -5.85 -6.77
C MET A 135 11.06 -6.50 -5.48
N MET A 136 9.91 -7.17 -5.51
CA MET A 136 9.39 -7.92 -4.37
C MET A 136 10.33 -9.06 -3.98
N LEU A 137 10.87 -9.79 -4.96
CA LEU A 137 11.88 -10.83 -4.73
C LEU A 137 13.15 -10.24 -4.10
N ILE A 138 13.68 -9.15 -4.65
CA ILE A 138 14.90 -8.51 -4.14
C ILE A 138 14.70 -8.01 -2.70
N ILE A 139 13.60 -7.30 -2.44
CA ILE A 139 13.25 -6.81 -1.10
C ILE A 139 13.01 -7.98 -0.15
N GLY A 140 12.37 -9.06 -0.60
CA GLY A 140 12.13 -10.27 0.18
C GLY A 140 13.43 -10.95 0.61
N VAL A 141 14.36 -11.17 -0.33
CA VAL A 141 15.69 -11.73 -0.06
C VAL A 141 16.46 -10.83 0.90
N LEU A 142 16.46 -9.52 0.68
CA LEU A 142 17.13 -8.57 1.58
C LEU A 142 16.54 -8.60 3.00
N THR A 143 15.21 -8.63 3.10
CA THR A 143 14.50 -8.70 4.38
C THR A 143 14.83 -10.00 5.10
N PHE A 144 14.87 -11.12 4.37
CA PHE A 144 15.27 -12.41 4.92
C PHE A 144 16.73 -12.40 5.41
N ILE A 145 17.66 -11.82 4.65
CA ILE A 145 19.07 -11.74 5.07
C ILE A 145 19.26 -10.80 6.26
N MET A 146 18.65 -9.61 6.25
CA MET A 146 18.88 -8.60 7.27
C MET A 146 18.14 -8.86 8.58
N ILE A 147 16.92 -9.39 8.51
CA ILE A 147 16.03 -9.55 9.68
C ILE A 147 15.77 -11.04 9.92
N GLY A 148 15.47 -11.80 8.87
CA GLY A 148 15.09 -13.21 8.98
C GLY A 148 16.21 -14.07 9.58
N LEU A 149 17.40 -14.08 8.96
CA LEU A 149 18.53 -14.89 9.41
C LEU A 149 18.98 -14.52 10.84
N PRO A 150 19.26 -13.24 11.18
CA PRO A 150 19.59 -12.87 12.56
C PRO A 150 18.46 -13.17 13.54
N GLY A 151 17.20 -13.01 13.13
CA GLY A 151 16.04 -13.36 13.93
C GLY A 151 15.99 -14.84 14.31
N ILE A 152 16.18 -15.73 13.32
CA ILE A 152 16.21 -17.18 13.54
C ILE A 152 17.37 -17.57 14.47
N ILE A 153 18.57 -17.00 14.23
CA ILE A 153 19.77 -17.29 15.05
C ILE A 153 19.55 -16.83 16.49
N THR A 154 19.02 -15.62 16.70
CA THR A 154 18.80 -15.08 18.05
C THR A 154 17.72 -15.86 18.81
N MET A 155 16.63 -16.25 18.15
CA MET A 155 15.62 -17.14 18.75
C MET A 155 16.22 -18.49 19.13
N ALA A 156 17.03 -19.09 18.25
CA ALA A 156 17.66 -20.38 18.50
C ALA A 156 18.64 -20.35 19.69
N ILE A 157 19.38 -19.25 19.86
CA ILE A 157 20.34 -19.09 20.97
C ILE A 157 19.63 -18.77 22.30
N THR A 158 18.60 -17.94 22.27
CA THR A 158 17.97 -17.41 23.49
C THR A 158 16.74 -18.18 23.96
N GLY A 159 16.18 -19.05 23.11
CA GLY A 159 14.92 -19.76 23.39
C GLY A 159 13.69 -18.86 23.42
N MET A 160 13.82 -17.56 23.13
CA MET A 160 12.70 -16.61 23.12
C MET A 160 11.88 -16.74 21.83
N GLN A 161 10.56 -16.58 21.94
CA GLN A 161 9.64 -16.58 20.79
C GLN A 161 9.77 -15.33 19.90
N THR A 162 10.33 -14.25 20.43
CA THR A 162 10.51 -12.99 19.69
C THR A 162 11.97 -12.58 19.69
N PRO A 163 12.51 -12.13 18.53
CA PRO A 163 13.91 -11.76 18.44
C PRO A 163 14.09 -10.39 19.11
N SER A 164 14.57 -10.38 20.35
CA SER A 164 14.76 -9.17 21.14
C SER A 164 16.25 -8.88 21.37
N GLY A 165 16.65 -7.62 21.27
CA GLY A 165 18.02 -7.19 21.51
C GLY A 165 18.38 -5.89 20.80
N ILE A 166 19.43 -5.22 21.27
CA ILE A 166 19.94 -3.98 20.66
C ILE A 166 20.35 -4.23 19.20
N VAL A 167 21.00 -5.36 18.93
CA VAL A 167 21.42 -5.75 17.57
C VAL A 167 20.23 -5.85 16.62
N MET A 168 19.14 -6.51 17.03
CA MET A 168 17.92 -6.61 16.20
C MET A 168 17.29 -5.24 15.95
N LYS A 169 17.25 -4.35 16.95
CA LYS A 169 16.76 -2.97 16.79
C LYS A 169 17.59 -2.21 15.74
N ILE A 170 18.93 -2.33 15.79
CA ILE A 170 19.82 -1.71 14.79
C ILE A 170 19.53 -2.26 13.39
N LEU A 171 19.35 -3.58 13.24
CA LEU A 171 19.03 -4.20 11.96
C LEU A 171 17.68 -3.73 11.40
N TYR A 172 16.66 -3.57 12.25
CA TYR A 172 15.37 -3.00 11.85
C TYR A 172 15.51 -1.56 11.37
N VAL A 173 16.24 -0.72 12.12
CA VAL A 173 16.49 0.69 11.72
C VAL A 173 17.23 0.74 10.39
N LEU A 174 18.27 -0.08 10.22
CA LEU A 174 19.03 -0.16 8.98
C LEU A 174 18.15 -0.60 7.81
N TRP A 175 17.29 -1.61 8.02
CA TRP A 175 16.35 -2.07 7.00
C TRP A 175 15.39 -0.95 6.57
N VAL A 176 14.82 -0.21 7.52
CA VAL A 176 13.94 0.94 7.23
C VAL A 176 14.69 2.01 6.43
N LEU A 177 15.96 2.28 6.73
CA LEU A 177 16.77 3.26 5.98
C LEU A 177 17.15 2.77 4.57
N VAL A 178 17.26 1.46 4.36
CA VAL A 178 17.55 0.89 3.04
C VAL A 178 16.29 0.87 2.15
N MET A 179 15.09 0.80 2.72
CA MET A 179 13.84 0.75 1.94
C MET A 179 13.63 1.89 0.93
N PRO A 180 13.88 3.18 1.25
CA PRO A 180 13.80 4.27 0.28
C PRO A 180 14.63 4.05 -0.99
N VAL A 181 15.79 3.40 -0.89
CA VAL A 181 16.66 3.07 -2.03
C VAL A 181 15.91 2.17 -3.02
N TRP A 182 15.36 1.06 -2.53
CA TRP A 182 14.65 0.09 -3.37
C TRP A 182 13.34 0.64 -3.92
N LEU A 183 12.63 1.42 -3.12
CA LEU A 183 11.41 2.10 -3.56
C LEU A 183 11.69 3.11 -4.66
N PHE A 184 12.79 3.87 -4.55
CA PHE A 184 13.22 4.78 -5.61
C PHE A 184 13.57 4.00 -6.88
N VAL A 185 14.40 2.96 -6.79
CA VAL A 185 14.79 2.15 -7.96
C VAL A 185 13.56 1.59 -8.66
N ALA A 186 12.61 1.02 -7.91
CA ALA A 186 11.37 0.47 -8.46
C ALA A 186 10.52 1.52 -9.21
N ASP A 187 10.45 2.76 -8.69
CA ASP A 187 9.68 3.84 -9.30
C ASP A 187 10.42 4.46 -10.50
N ALA A 188 11.74 4.65 -10.40
CA ALA A 188 12.58 5.17 -11.47
C ALA A 188 12.63 4.21 -12.67
N SER A 189 12.67 2.90 -12.43
CA SER A 189 12.56 1.88 -13.48
C SER A 189 11.21 1.93 -14.20
N ARG A 190 10.11 2.10 -13.45
CA ARG A 190 8.77 2.27 -14.03
C ARG A 190 8.68 3.53 -14.88
N ARG A 191 9.22 4.65 -14.40
CA ARG A 191 9.34 5.89 -15.18
C ARG A 191 10.11 5.65 -16.48
N TRP A 192 11.25 4.96 -16.45
CA TRP A 192 12.05 4.71 -17.65
C TRP A 192 11.26 3.94 -18.72
N VAL A 193 10.50 2.92 -18.31
CA VAL A 193 9.61 2.18 -19.21
C VAL A 193 8.53 3.11 -19.80
N ALA A 194 7.89 3.95 -18.97
CA ALA A 194 6.86 4.87 -19.44
C ALA A 194 7.40 5.94 -20.40
N ALA A 195 8.64 6.40 -20.20
CA ALA A 195 9.29 7.42 -21.02
C ALA A 195 9.78 6.86 -22.37
N THR A 196 10.41 5.68 -22.35
CA THR A 196 11.02 5.08 -23.56
C THR A 196 10.07 4.19 -24.35
N GLY A 197 8.97 3.73 -23.74
CA GLY A 197 8.10 2.70 -24.32
C GLY A 197 8.77 1.32 -24.43
N SER A 198 9.98 1.14 -23.86
CA SER A 198 10.71 -0.12 -23.96
C SER A 198 10.24 -1.12 -22.91
N HIS A 199 9.84 -2.31 -23.34
CA HIS A 199 9.42 -3.41 -22.46
C HIS A 199 10.58 -4.20 -21.82
N LYS A 200 11.83 -3.73 -21.95
CA LYS A 200 13.04 -4.40 -21.43
C LYS A 200 13.24 -4.15 -19.94
N THR A 201 12.64 -5.00 -19.10
CA THR A 201 12.63 -4.91 -17.61
C THR A 201 14.02 -4.76 -16.98
N PHE A 202 15.02 -5.57 -17.37
CA PHE A 202 16.36 -5.49 -16.76
C PHE A 202 17.08 -4.18 -17.11
N ARG A 203 16.91 -3.69 -18.34
CA ARG A 203 17.46 -2.40 -18.75
C ARG A 203 16.78 -1.25 -17.99
N ALA A 204 15.48 -1.37 -17.73
CA ALA A 204 14.75 -0.42 -16.88
C ALA A 204 15.26 -0.43 -15.43
N LEU A 205 15.58 -1.61 -14.89
CA LEU A 205 16.19 -1.75 -13.56
C LEU A 205 17.53 -1.04 -13.50
N GLY A 206 18.42 -1.33 -14.46
CA GLY A 206 19.73 -0.66 -14.57
C GLY A 206 19.61 0.86 -14.72
N ALA A 207 18.60 1.35 -15.45
CA ALA A 207 18.33 2.78 -15.55
C ALA A 207 17.87 3.38 -14.20
N GLY A 208 17.08 2.65 -13.42
CA GLY A 208 16.68 3.05 -12.07
C GLY A 208 17.87 3.18 -11.12
N PHE A 209 18.79 2.21 -11.14
CA PHE A 209 20.04 2.28 -10.39
C PHE A 209 20.96 3.41 -10.85
N ARG A 210 21.06 3.63 -12.15
CA ARG A 210 21.85 4.74 -12.70
C ARG A 210 21.31 6.09 -12.23
N ALA A 211 20.00 6.30 -12.31
CA ALA A 211 19.34 7.52 -11.84
C ALA A 211 19.54 7.74 -10.33
N LEU A 212 19.55 6.66 -9.54
CA LEU A 212 19.86 6.74 -8.12
C LEU A 212 21.31 7.18 -7.89
N ARG A 213 22.28 6.58 -8.60
CA ARG A 213 23.70 6.90 -8.45
C ARG A 213 24.03 8.34 -8.83
N GLU A 214 23.43 8.87 -9.89
CA GLU A 214 23.71 10.23 -10.38
C GLU A 214 23.27 11.33 -9.40
N ARG A 215 22.17 11.12 -8.66
CA ARG A 215 21.61 12.10 -7.72
C ARG A 215 21.17 11.45 -6.40
N PHE A 216 22.07 10.67 -5.80
CA PHE A 216 21.75 9.83 -4.64
C PHE A 216 21.03 10.59 -3.53
N TRP A 217 21.62 11.70 -3.05
CA TRP A 217 21.07 12.47 -1.93
C TRP A 217 19.70 13.09 -2.21
N LEU A 218 19.49 13.61 -3.42
CA LEU A 218 18.20 14.19 -3.82
C LEU A 218 17.13 13.10 -3.94
N SER A 219 17.45 12.01 -4.64
CA SER A 219 16.56 10.87 -4.88
C SER A 219 16.17 10.16 -3.59
N TYR A 220 17.17 9.85 -2.76
CA TYR A 220 16.99 9.23 -1.45
C TYR A 220 16.19 10.15 -0.52
N GLY A 221 16.59 11.42 -0.39
CA GLY A 221 15.92 12.38 0.48
C GLY A 221 14.45 12.60 0.09
N THR A 222 14.15 12.63 -1.21
CA THR A 222 12.77 12.79 -1.71
C THR A 222 11.90 11.60 -1.33
N VAL A 223 12.37 10.36 -1.55
CA VAL A 223 11.60 9.17 -1.22
C VAL A 223 11.49 8.98 0.29
N LEU A 224 12.57 9.25 1.04
CA LEU A 224 12.56 9.19 2.50
C LEU A 224 11.55 10.19 3.09
N ALA A 225 11.53 11.44 2.64
CA ALA A 225 10.58 12.45 3.10
C ALA A 225 9.13 12.02 2.84
N VAL A 226 8.84 11.52 1.64
CA VAL A 226 7.49 11.01 1.31
C VAL A 226 7.15 9.78 2.16
N LEU A 227 8.10 8.91 2.45
CA LEU A 227 7.89 7.73 3.30
C LEU A 227 7.56 8.13 4.74
N LEU A 228 8.29 9.08 5.31
CA LEU A 228 8.03 9.59 6.66
C LEU A 228 6.64 10.24 6.77
N ILE A 229 6.24 11.04 5.77
CA ILE A 229 4.89 11.63 5.73
C ILE A 229 3.82 10.54 5.62
N ASN A 230 4.02 9.53 4.77
CA ASN A 230 3.09 8.40 4.68
C ASN A 230 3.01 7.60 5.99
N ALA A 231 4.13 7.38 6.67
CA ALA A 231 4.17 6.68 7.95
C ALA A 231 3.41 7.45 9.04
N ALA A 232 3.63 8.77 9.13
CA ALA A 232 2.90 9.65 10.04
C ALA A 232 1.39 9.65 9.75
N PHE A 233 1.00 9.70 8.47
CA PHE A 233 -0.40 9.61 8.08
C PHE A 233 -1.02 8.27 8.48
N VAL A 234 -0.35 7.15 8.22
CA VAL A 234 -0.84 5.82 8.59
C VAL A 234 -0.99 5.70 10.11
N ALA A 235 -0.03 6.21 10.88
CA ALA A 235 -0.14 6.27 12.34
C ALA A 235 -1.34 7.10 12.79
N ALA A 236 -1.58 8.26 12.17
CA ALA A 236 -2.74 9.10 12.46
C ALA A 236 -4.08 8.41 12.12
N VAL A 237 -4.13 7.63 11.04
CA VAL A 237 -5.31 6.82 10.68
C VAL A 237 -5.57 5.74 11.71
N PHE A 238 -4.54 5.01 12.15
CA PHE A 238 -4.69 3.99 13.20
C PHE A 238 -5.11 4.60 14.53
N TRP A 239 -4.52 5.75 14.89
CA TRP A 239 -4.92 6.52 16.06
C TRP A 239 -6.40 6.92 15.99
N PHE A 240 -6.83 7.51 14.87
CA PHE A 240 -8.23 7.88 14.64
C PHE A 240 -9.17 6.67 14.72
N ALA A 241 -8.79 5.55 14.09
CA ALA A 241 -9.58 4.32 14.11
C ALA A 241 -9.69 3.71 15.52
N SER A 242 -8.67 3.86 16.36
CA SER A 242 -8.67 3.32 17.73
C SER A 242 -9.57 4.08 18.70
N ILE A 243 -9.85 5.35 18.41
CA ILE A 243 -10.67 6.23 19.27
C ILE A 243 -12.13 6.28 18.80
N ALA A 244 -12.37 6.04 17.51
CA ALA A 244 -13.70 6.16 16.93
C ALA A 244 -14.56 4.91 17.20
N THR A 245 -15.49 5.01 18.14
CA THR A 245 -16.59 4.05 18.34
C THR A 245 -17.92 4.69 17.90
N PRO A 246 -18.40 4.41 16.68
CA PRO A 246 -19.64 5.02 16.19
C PRO A 246 -20.88 4.31 16.75
N ASP A 247 -21.56 4.94 17.71
CA ASP A 247 -22.73 4.34 18.39
C ASP A 247 -24.08 4.66 17.73
N LYS A 248 -24.12 5.68 16.87
CA LYS A 248 -25.35 6.14 16.17
C LYS A 248 -25.24 5.92 14.67
N GLY A 249 -26.35 5.63 13.99
CA GLY A 249 -26.37 5.43 12.53
C GLY A 249 -25.75 6.59 11.73
N ILE A 250 -25.97 7.84 12.15
CA ILE A 250 -25.34 9.00 11.52
C ILE A 250 -23.82 9.05 11.74
N MET A 251 -23.33 8.57 12.89
CA MET A 251 -21.89 8.44 13.16
C MET A 251 -21.25 7.38 12.28
N VAL A 252 -21.94 6.26 12.00
CA VAL A 252 -21.47 5.23 11.07
C VAL A 252 -21.31 5.81 9.66
N PHE A 253 -22.28 6.61 9.20
CA PHE A 253 -22.18 7.27 7.90
C PHE A 253 -21.03 8.29 7.83
N LEU A 254 -20.86 9.11 8.87
CA LEU A 254 -19.75 10.06 8.96
C LEU A 254 -18.39 9.35 9.03
N PHE A 255 -18.32 8.24 9.76
CA PHE A 255 -17.13 7.40 9.83
C PHE A 255 -16.80 6.77 8.48
N PHE A 256 -17.81 6.30 7.74
CA PHE A 256 -17.64 5.87 6.35
C PHE A 256 -17.07 7.00 5.49
N LEU A 257 -17.63 8.21 5.55
CA LEU A 257 -17.12 9.34 4.77
C LEU A 257 -15.67 9.67 5.14
N ALA A 258 -15.35 9.73 6.43
CA ALA A 258 -14.00 9.97 6.93
C ALA A 258 -13.01 8.90 6.42
N THR A 259 -13.36 7.62 6.52
CA THR A 259 -12.52 6.53 6.00
C THR A 259 -12.32 6.62 4.49
N GLN A 260 -13.36 6.98 3.71
CA GLN A 260 -13.20 7.23 2.28
C GLN A 260 -12.27 8.40 1.97
N THR A 261 -12.39 9.52 2.69
CA THR A 261 -11.48 10.65 2.56
C THR A 261 -10.04 10.25 2.84
N LEU A 262 -9.80 9.45 3.88
CA LEU A 262 -8.46 8.96 4.22
C LEU A 262 -7.88 8.04 3.12
N VAL A 263 -8.71 7.19 2.52
CA VAL A 263 -8.30 6.36 1.37
C VAL A 263 -7.92 7.23 0.16
N ILE A 264 -8.71 8.26 -0.13
CA ILE A 264 -8.41 9.21 -1.21
C ILE A 264 -7.08 9.92 -0.95
N ILE A 265 -6.86 10.43 0.27
CA ILE A 265 -5.58 11.06 0.67
C ILE A 265 -4.41 10.08 0.50
N ARG A 266 -4.59 8.81 0.89
CA ARG A 266 -3.57 7.76 0.68
C ARG A 266 -3.23 7.57 -0.80
N LEU A 267 -4.22 7.58 -1.69
CA LEU A 267 -3.99 7.51 -3.13
C LEU A 267 -3.27 8.76 -3.66
N PHE A 268 -3.61 9.95 -3.15
CA PHE A 268 -2.88 11.19 -3.45
C PHE A 268 -1.42 11.11 -3.03
N MET A 269 -1.11 10.64 -1.82
CA MET A 269 0.28 10.50 -1.37
C MET A 269 1.07 9.49 -2.21
N LYS A 270 0.43 8.41 -2.67
CA LYS A 270 1.05 7.45 -3.58
C LYS A 270 1.34 8.08 -4.95
N ALA A 271 0.39 8.84 -5.50
CA ALA A 271 0.57 9.57 -6.75
C ALA A 271 1.64 10.67 -6.62
N TRP A 272 1.70 11.34 -5.47
CA TRP A 272 2.71 12.33 -5.13
C TRP A 272 4.11 11.73 -5.14
N ARG A 273 4.29 10.54 -4.53
CA ARG A 273 5.56 9.81 -4.60
C ARG A 273 6.02 9.58 -6.03
N TYR A 274 5.12 9.07 -6.89
CA TYR A 274 5.42 8.83 -8.30
C TYR A 274 5.80 10.11 -9.05
N ALA A 275 5.04 11.19 -8.84
CA ALA A 275 5.33 12.47 -9.45
C ALA A 275 6.66 13.06 -8.96
N ALA A 276 6.96 12.99 -7.67
CA ALA A 276 8.20 13.49 -7.08
C ALA A 276 9.43 12.72 -7.59
N VAL A 277 9.34 11.39 -7.73
CA VAL A 277 10.40 10.59 -8.37
C VAL A 277 10.57 10.99 -9.84
N CYS A 278 9.47 11.27 -10.55
CA CYS A 278 9.56 11.79 -11.90
C CYS A 278 10.26 13.16 -11.95
N GLU A 279 10.00 14.07 -11.03
CA GLU A 279 10.71 15.36 -10.99
C GLU A 279 12.20 15.18 -10.64
N ALA A 280 12.53 14.32 -9.68
CA ALA A 280 13.92 14.15 -9.21
C ALA A 280 14.89 13.66 -10.30
N VAL A 281 14.36 12.88 -11.26
CA VAL A 281 15.11 12.27 -12.37
C VAL A 281 15.11 13.17 -13.63
N GLN A 282 14.37 14.29 -13.64
CA GLN A 282 14.51 15.32 -14.69
C GLN A 282 15.72 16.21 -14.39
#